data_AF-A0A7Y5BPH3-F1
#
_entry.id   AF-A0A7Y5BPH3-F1
#
_cell.length_a   1.000
_cell.length_b   1.000
_cell.length_c   1.000
_cell.angle_alpha   90.00
_cell.angle_beta   90.00
_cell.angle_gamma   90.00
#
_symmetry.space_group_name_H-M   'P 1'
#
loop_
_entity.id
_entity.type
_entity.pdbx_description
1 polymer ?
#
loop_
_entity_poly.entity_id
_entity_poly.type
_entity_poly.pdbx_seq_one_letter_code
_entity_poly.pdbx_strand_id
1 'polypeptide(L)'
;METSQHKENFAHLLQHFVSNLNTYISTPDGQWTIKGFIDVFRNVYTISSDTKIVSKILEIHLFPKIVQFAEEYGYMIVVADHQNYYPDISFVSKHDPSIKFAVDIKTTYRLPEIPTHCNGFTLGSHGEYFINRESTKNIQFPYHSYLGHFCLGIIYSRANKQDIDQSSPYHLDQLESITSVVRDFQFFVIEKWRIASDKSGSGNTANIGSIQNIADIIAGRGMFSLLGETWFDDYWMNYRKITTIDAKTGKTKVIGNLRDFIEYRNGDLSLIVTKSGRLKTKKSLKEPLNP
;
A
#
# COMPACT_ATOMS: atom_id res chain seq x y z
N MET A 1 -19.14 13.23 -15.53
CA MET A 1 -20.13 13.00 -14.45
C MET A 1 -20.35 11.50 -14.25
N GLU A 2 -20.69 10.74 -15.29
CA GLU A 2 -20.87 9.27 -15.23
C GLU A 2 -19.63 8.49 -14.75
N THR A 3 -18.43 8.86 -15.21
CA THR A 3 -17.16 8.25 -14.76
C THR A 3 -16.90 8.41 -13.26
N SER A 4 -17.24 9.57 -12.67
CA SER A 4 -17.08 9.81 -11.22
C SER A 4 -18.00 8.89 -10.43
N GLN A 5 -19.24 8.71 -10.90
CA GLN A 5 -20.21 7.85 -10.25
C GLN A 5 -19.78 6.38 -10.24
N HIS A 6 -19.25 5.86 -11.34
CA HIS A 6 -18.73 4.49 -11.38
C HIS A 6 -17.58 4.29 -10.39
N LYS A 7 -16.67 5.26 -10.31
CA LYS A 7 -15.53 5.23 -9.39
C LYS A 7 -15.96 5.26 -7.93
N GLU A 8 -16.86 6.17 -7.58
CA GLU A 8 -17.40 6.30 -6.22
C GLU A 8 -18.18 5.04 -5.81
N ASN A 9 -19.01 4.51 -6.70
CA ASN A 9 -19.74 3.27 -6.45
C ASN A 9 -18.78 2.10 -6.21
N PHE A 10 -17.80 1.90 -7.09
CA PHE A 10 -16.81 0.83 -6.91
C PHE A 10 -16.02 0.99 -5.61
N ALA A 11 -15.63 2.22 -5.26
CA ALA A 11 -14.94 2.50 -4.00
C ALA A 11 -15.80 2.11 -2.77
N HIS A 12 -17.09 2.45 -2.76
CA HIS A 12 -18.00 2.06 -1.68
C HIS A 12 -18.18 0.54 -1.58
N LEU A 13 -18.36 -0.14 -2.70
CA LEU A 13 -18.45 -1.61 -2.74
C LEU A 13 -17.19 -2.25 -2.17
N LEU A 14 -16.02 -1.76 -2.59
CA LEU A 14 -14.73 -2.30 -2.16
C LEU A 14 -14.44 -1.98 -0.67
N GLN A 15 -14.89 -0.82 -0.17
CA GLN A 15 -14.85 -0.49 1.27
C GLN A 15 -15.72 -1.42 2.11
N HIS A 16 -16.95 -1.69 1.67
CA HIS A 16 -17.84 -2.65 2.33
C HIS A 16 -17.27 -4.08 2.30
N PHE A 17 -16.65 -4.47 1.20
CA PHE A 17 -15.96 -5.76 1.10
C PHE A 17 -14.86 -5.90 2.15
N VAL A 18 -13.97 -4.91 2.26
CA VAL A 18 -12.81 -5.03 3.15
C VAL A 18 -13.16 -4.91 4.64
N SER A 19 -14.28 -4.29 5.01
CA SER A 19 -14.72 -4.25 6.42
C SER A 19 -15.02 -5.64 6.98
N ASN A 20 -15.33 -6.60 6.09
CA ASN A 20 -15.67 -7.98 6.46
C ASN A 20 -14.47 -8.95 6.39
N LEU A 21 -13.28 -8.50 5.95
CA LEU A 21 -12.13 -9.38 5.77
C LEU A 21 -11.45 -9.77 7.09
N ASN A 22 -11.54 -8.91 8.12
CA ASN A 22 -10.85 -9.16 9.39
C ASN A 22 -11.36 -10.44 10.06
N THR A 23 -12.68 -10.65 10.09
CA THR A 23 -13.30 -11.86 10.64
C THR A 23 -13.00 -13.12 9.84
N TYR A 24 -12.65 -12.98 8.55
CA TYR A 24 -12.28 -14.11 7.70
C TYR A 24 -10.83 -14.56 7.94
N ILE A 25 -9.91 -13.62 8.19
CA ILE A 25 -8.49 -13.94 8.32
C ILE A 25 -7.97 -14.00 9.75
N SER A 26 -8.75 -13.60 10.74
CA SER A 26 -8.31 -13.57 12.13
C SER A 26 -9.06 -14.54 13.02
N THR A 27 -8.33 -15.17 13.94
CA THR A 27 -8.88 -15.87 15.09
C THR A 27 -9.47 -14.87 16.10
N PRO A 28 -10.29 -15.32 17.07
CA PRO A 28 -10.92 -14.42 18.06
C PRO A 28 -9.93 -13.58 18.88
N ASP A 29 -8.71 -14.07 19.07
CA ASP A 29 -7.62 -13.39 19.79
C ASP A 29 -6.74 -12.50 18.87
N GLY A 30 -7.15 -12.32 17.61
CA GLY A 30 -6.53 -11.41 16.64
C GLY A 30 -5.36 -12.00 15.86
N GLN A 31 -5.00 -13.27 16.07
CA GLN A 31 -3.94 -13.93 15.31
C GLN A 31 -4.37 -14.23 13.87
N TRP A 32 -3.41 -14.33 12.96
CA TRP A 32 -3.69 -14.81 11.61
C TRP A 32 -4.13 -16.28 11.62
N THR A 33 -5.19 -16.61 10.88
CA THR A 33 -5.62 -18.01 10.68
C THR A 33 -4.60 -18.86 9.94
N ILE A 34 -3.73 -18.26 9.11
CA ILE A 34 -2.62 -18.98 8.48
C ILE A 34 -1.47 -19.13 9.47
N LYS A 35 -1.12 -20.40 9.75
CA LYS A 35 -0.03 -20.78 10.66
C LYS A 35 1.27 -21.17 9.95
N GLY A 36 1.16 -21.57 8.69
CA GLY A 36 2.27 -22.15 7.96
C GLY A 36 1.81 -22.76 6.63
N PHE A 37 2.72 -23.47 5.96
CA PHE A 37 2.37 -24.39 4.88
C PHE A 37 2.46 -25.83 5.37
N ILE A 38 1.69 -26.72 4.76
CA ILE A 38 1.64 -28.15 5.11
C ILE A 38 2.23 -28.97 3.96
N ASP A 39 2.98 -30.03 4.29
CA ASP A 39 3.46 -30.99 3.30
C ASP A 39 2.55 -32.23 3.18
N VAL A 40 2.88 -33.13 2.25
CA VAL A 40 2.14 -34.38 2.03
C VAL A 40 2.25 -35.38 3.19
N PHE A 41 3.20 -35.17 4.11
CA PHE A 41 3.39 -35.97 5.32
C PHE A 41 2.65 -35.39 6.53
N ARG A 42 1.89 -34.31 6.33
CA ARG A 42 1.13 -33.59 7.37
C ARG A 42 2.02 -32.88 8.40
N ASN A 43 3.24 -32.53 8.00
CA ASN A 43 4.06 -31.60 8.75
C ASN A 43 3.66 -30.17 8.42
N VAL A 44 3.50 -29.34 9.45
CA VAL A 44 3.21 -27.91 9.33
C VAL A 44 4.50 -27.12 9.57
N TYR A 45 4.87 -26.32 8.58
CA TYR A 45 6.04 -25.45 8.62
C TYR A 45 5.60 -24.01 8.79
N THR A 46 5.96 -23.41 9.93
CA THR A 46 5.69 -21.98 10.14
C THR A 46 6.45 -21.12 9.12
N ILE A 47 5.97 -19.90 8.94
CA ILE A 47 6.55 -18.92 8.00
C ILE A 47 7.38 -17.89 8.75
N SER A 48 8.15 -17.07 8.03
CA SER A 48 8.81 -15.91 8.63
C SER A 48 7.91 -14.68 8.62
N SER A 49 8.19 -13.72 9.52
CA SER A 49 7.52 -12.42 9.54
C SER A 49 8.08 -11.42 8.50
N ASP A 50 8.88 -11.91 7.55
CA ASP A 50 9.36 -11.12 6.42
C ASP A 50 8.18 -10.58 5.60
N THR A 51 8.22 -9.29 5.26
CA THR A 51 7.09 -8.63 4.60
C THR A 51 6.78 -9.24 3.24
N LYS A 52 7.77 -9.73 2.48
CA LYS A 52 7.50 -10.31 1.16
C LYS A 52 6.75 -11.64 1.28
N ILE A 53 7.12 -12.46 2.26
CA ILE A 53 6.43 -13.74 2.53
C ILE A 53 5.01 -13.48 3.02
N VAL A 54 4.85 -12.61 4.04
CA VAL A 54 3.53 -12.26 4.57
C VAL A 54 2.63 -11.64 3.48
N SER A 55 3.17 -10.72 2.67
CA SER A 55 2.42 -10.09 1.58
C SER A 55 1.90 -11.12 0.59
N LYS A 56 2.76 -12.04 0.14
CA LYS A 56 2.36 -12.99 -0.88
C LYS A 56 1.30 -13.98 -0.39
N ILE A 57 1.43 -14.42 0.85
CA ILE A 57 0.46 -15.33 1.46
C ILE A 57 -0.87 -14.60 1.71
N LEU A 58 -0.86 -13.33 2.12
CA LEU A 58 -2.09 -12.52 2.24
C LEU A 58 -2.80 -12.37 0.90
N GLU A 59 -2.08 -12.09 -0.19
CA GLU A 59 -2.66 -12.04 -1.54
C GLU A 59 -3.37 -13.35 -1.89
N ILE A 60 -2.70 -14.49 -1.70
CA ILE A 60 -3.27 -15.82 -1.99
C ILE A 60 -4.49 -16.10 -1.10
N HIS A 61 -4.38 -15.81 0.20
CA HIS A 61 -5.42 -16.10 1.18
C HIS A 61 -6.70 -15.29 0.94
N LEU A 62 -6.56 -14.04 0.48
CA LEU A 62 -7.68 -13.14 0.19
C LEU A 62 -8.29 -13.37 -1.19
N PHE A 63 -7.54 -13.95 -2.13
CA PHE A 63 -7.98 -14.09 -3.53
C PHE A 63 -9.35 -14.77 -3.71
N PRO A 64 -9.69 -15.88 -3.02
CA PRO A 64 -11.03 -16.49 -3.14
C PRO A 64 -12.17 -15.52 -2.76
N LYS A 65 -11.97 -14.68 -1.74
CA LYS A 65 -12.95 -13.66 -1.33
C LYS A 65 -13.04 -12.53 -2.35
N ILE A 66 -11.92 -12.18 -2.97
CA ILE A 66 -11.89 -11.18 -4.05
C ILE A 66 -12.64 -11.69 -5.30
N VAL A 67 -12.51 -12.97 -5.64
CA VAL A 67 -13.30 -13.60 -6.73
C VAL A 67 -14.79 -13.54 -6.43
N GLN A 68 -15.20 -13.89 -5.20
CA GLN A 68 -16.60 -13.78 -4.78
C GLN A 68 -17.13 -12.34 -4.91
N PHE A 69 -16.36 -11.35 -4.46
CA PHE A 69 -16.70 -9.94 -4.64
C PHE A 69 -16.88 -9.55 -6.11
N ALA A 70 -15.96 -9.98 -6.99
CA ALA A 70 -16.07 -9.68 -8.41
C ALA A 70 -17.34 -10.29 -9.03
N GLU A 71 -17.65 -11.54 -8.70
CA GLU A 71 -18.84 -12.23 -9.19
C GLU A 71 -20.13 -11.54 -8.72
N GLU A 72 -20.21 -11.22 -7.43
CA GLU A 72 -21.36 -10.57 -6.78
C GLU A 72 -21.70 -9.23 -7.42
N TYR A 73 -20.69 -8.41 -7.71
CA TYR A 73 -20.89 -7.05 -8.22
C TYR A 73 -20.71 -6.91 -9.75
N GLY A 74 -20.66 -8.03 -10.49
CA GLY A 74 -20.69 -7.99 -11.96
C GLY A 74 -19.36 -7.58 -12.61
N TYR A 75 -18.23 -7.93 -12.01
CA TYR A 75 -16.89 -7.70 -12.55
C TYR A 75 -16.21 -9.00 -12.98
N MET A 76 -15.37 -8.91 -14.00
CA MET A 76 -14.35 -9.91 -14.34
C MET A 76 -13.03 -9.50 -13.68
N ILE A 77 -12.29 -10.50 -13.19
CA ILE A 77 -10.93 -10.32 -12.69
C ILE A 77 -9.95 -10.65 -13.82
N VAL A 78 -9.05 -9.71 -14.12
CA VAL A 78 -7.86 -9.95 -14.92
C VAL A 78 -6.65 -9.79 -14.00
N VAL A 79 -5.98 -10.90 -13.72
CA VAL A 79 -4.73 -10.94 -12.95
C VAL A 79 -3.57 -10.61 -13.89
N ALA A 80 -2.52 -9.97 -13.37
CA ALA A 80 -1.33 -9.66 -14.14
C ALA A 80 -0.74 -10.89 -14.88
N ASP A 81 -0.65 -10.82 -16.21
CA ASP A 81 -0.13 -11.90 -17.07
C ASP A 81 1.37 -12.17 -16.89
N HIS A 82 2.08 -11.22 -16.28
CA HIS A 82 3.52 -11.24 -16.13
C HIS A 82 3.96 -10.82 -14.73
N GLN A 83 5.11 -11.34 -14.28
CA GLN A 83 5.75 -10.84 -13.07
C GLN A 83 6.07 -9.34 -13.23
N ASN A 84 5.85 -8.57 -12.16
CA ASN A 84 6.09 -7.12 -12.11
C ASN A 84 5.16 -6.26 -12.99
N TYR A 85 3.94 -6.73 -13.27
CA TYR A 85 2.90 -5.92 -13.88
C TYR A 85 2.00 -5.29 -12.82
N TYR A 86 1.62 -4.03 -13.06
CA TYR A 86 0.60 -3.33 -12.30
C TYR A 86 -0.77 -3.46 -13.01
N PRO A 87 -1.90 -3.45 -12.29
CA PRO A 87 -2.04 -3.74 -10.85
C PRO A 87 -1.96 -5.23 -10.56
N ASP A 88 -2.00 -5.61 -9.27
CA ASP A 88 -2.21 -7.01 -8.87
C ASP A 88 -3.51 -7.57 -9.47
N ILE A 89 -4.59 -6.78 -9.46
CA ILE A 89 -5.91 -7.17 -9.97
C ILE A 89 -6.54 -6.01 -10.76
N SER A 90 -6.93 -6.29 -12.00
CA SER A 90 -7.81 -5.40 -12.77
C SER A 90 -9.25 -5.92 -12.70
N PHE A 91 -10.17 -5.07 -12.23
CA PHE A 91 -11.60 -5.32 -12.28
C PHE A 91 -12.17 -4.70 -13.54
N VAL A 92 -12.76 -5.50 -14.41
CA VAL A 92 -13.38 -5.07 -15.66
C VAL A 92 -14.87 -5.34 -15.58
N SER A 93 -15.73 -4.33 -15.79
CA SER A 93 -17.17 -4.53 -15.73
C SER A 93 -17.63 -5.54 -16.79
N LYS A 94 -18.50 -6.49 -16.40
CA LYS A 94 -19.13 -7.44 -17.32
C LYS A 94 -20.14 -6.75 -18.26
N HIS A 95 -20.66 -5.58 -17.87
CA HIS A 95 -21.64 -4.82 -18.64
C HIS A 95 -20.99 -3.87 -19.65
N ASP A 96 -19.87 -3.25 -19.27
CA ASP A 96 -19.10 -2.36 -20.13
C ASP A 96 -17.60 -2.53 -19.88
N PRO A 97 -16.88 -3.24 -20.78
CA PRO A 97 -15.44 -3.45 -20.64
C PRO A 97 -14.60 -2.16 -20.65
N SER A 98 -15.15 -1.01 -21.02
CA SER A 98 -14.47 0.29 -20.90
C SER A 98 -14.26 0.69 -19.44
N ILE A 99 -15.14 0.24 -18.54
CA ILE A 99 -15.08 0.49 -17.11
C ILE A 99 -14.09 -0.48 -16.47
N LYS A 100 -12.91 0.06 -16.10
CA LYS A 100 -11.84 -0.70 -15.44
C LYS A 100 -11.38 -0.02 -14.17
N PHE A 101 -11.08 -0.81 -13.14
CA PHE A 101 -10.47 -0.35 -11.90
C PHE A 101 -9.22 -1.14 -11.61
N ALA A 102 -8.15 -0.44 -11.24
CA ALA A 102 -6.91 -1.04 -10.82
C ALA A 102 -6.92 -1.19 -9.30
N VAL A 103 -6.77 -2.42 -8.79
CA VAL A 103 -6.70 -2.70 -7.36
C VAL A 103 -5.39 -3.39 -7.05
N ASP A 104 -4.61 -2.73 -6.20
CA ASP A 104 -3.26 -3.14 -5.85
C ASP A 104 -3.24 -3.49 -4.36
N ILE A 105 -2.92 -4.74 -4.04
CA ILE A 105 -2.89 -5.23 -2.66
C ILE A 105 -1.55 -4.80 -2.07
N LYS A 106 -1.61 -4.10 -0.94
CA LYS A 106 -0.42 -3.55 -0.32
C LYS A 106 -0.44 -3.81 1.16
N THR A 107 0.70 -4.29 1.65
CA THR A 107 0.86 -4.70 3.05
C THR A 107 1.95 -3.89 3.72
N THR A 108 1.76 -3.59 4.99
CA THR A 108 2.80 -2.97 5.84
C THR A 108 2.61 -3.43 7.27
N TYR A 109 3.67 -3.31 8.07
CA TYR A 109 3.61 -3.52 9.50
C TYR A 109 3.53 -2.20 10.27
N ARG A 110 2.91 -2.24 11.47
CA ARG A 110 2.97 -1.17 12.47
C ARG A 110 4.37 -1.05 13.05
N LEU A 111 4.82 0.17 13.32
CA LEU A 111 6.10 0.39 13.98
C LEU A 111 5.95 0.08 15.48
N PRO A 112 6.73 -0.85 16.06
CA PRO A 112 6.60 -1.20 17.47
C PRO A 112 6.74 0.00 18.42
N GLU A 113 7.70 0.89 18.11
CA GLU A 113 8.00 2.07 18.92
C GLU A 113 6.94 3.18 18.81
N ILE A 114 6.18 3.19 17.72
CA ILE A 114 5.15 4.22 17.45
C ILE A 114 3.95 3.53 16.80
N PRO A 115 3.08 2.84 17.57
CA PRO A 115 1.99 2.03 17.02
C PRO A 115 0.95 2.80 16.20
N THR A 116 0.92 4.13 16.33
CA THR A 116 0.11 5.02 15.48
C THR A 116 0.64 5.18 14.06
N HIS A 117 1.84 4.65 13.79
CA HIS A 117 2.52 4.72 12.50
C HIS A 117 2.83 3.33 11.96
N CYS A 118 2.83 3.21 10.64
CA CYS A 118 3.33 2.05 9.93
C CYS A 118 4.67 2.35 9.23
N ASN A 119 5.29 1.31 8.67
CA ASN A 119 6.50 1.46 7.87
C ASN A 119 6.27 2.29 6.58
N GLY A 120 5.01 2.38 6.12
CA GLY A 120 4.60 2.99 4.87
C GLY A 120 4.44 1.95 3.77
N PHE A 121 3.75 2.35 2.70
CA PHE A 121 3.47 1.54 1.52
C PHE A 121 4.25 2.04 0.31
N THR A 122 4.59 1.12 -0.58
CA THR A 122 5.03 1.42 -1.95
C THR A 122 3.81 1.38 -2.89
N LEU A 123 3.41 2.52 -3.43
CA LEU A 123 2.15 2.73 -4.17
C LEU A 123 2.32 2.59 -5.69
N GLY A 124 3.14 1.63 -6.10
CA GLY A 124 3.52 1.40 -7.49
C GLY A 124 4.57 2.38 -8.01
N SER A 125 5.00 2.14 -9.25
CA SER A 125 6.06 2.89 -9.89
C SER A 125 5.57 4.24 -10.41
N HIS A 126 6.45 5.24 -10.40
CA HIS A 126 6.28 6.50 -11.15
C HIS A 126 7.11 6.51 -12.45
N GLY A 127 7.38 5.31 -13.00
CA GLY A 127 8.17 5.07 -14.22
C GLY A 127 7.33 5.05 -15.51
N GLU A 128 7.68 4.18 -16.45
CA GLU A 128 7.18 4.19 -17.83
C GLU A 128 5.66 4.27 -17.95
N TYR A 129 4.89 3.29 -17.43
CA TYR A 129 3.42 3.31 -17.56
C TYR A 129 2.77 4.52 -16.88
N PHE A 130 3.44 5.07 -15.87
CA PHE A 130 2.90 6.19 -15.11
C PHE A 130 3.10 7.50 -15.89
N ILE A 131 4.21 7.64 -16.60
CA ILE A 131 4.52 8.84 -17.39
C ILE A 131 3.87 8.74 -18.78
N ASN A 132 4.12 7.65 -19.48
CA ASN A 132 3.51 7.33 -20.76
C ASN A 132 2.24 6.52 -20.52
N ARG A 133 1.11 7.23 -20.40
CA ARG A 133 -0.18 6.64 -20.03
C ARG A 133 -0.71 5.62 -21.04
N GLU A 134 -0.26 5.66 -22.28
CA GLU A 134 -0.57 4.69 -23.35
C GLU A 134 0.29 3.43 -23.30
N SER A 135 1.38 3.44 -22.53
CA SER A 135 2.32 2.33 -22.46
C SER A 135 1.68 1.09 -21.88
N THR A 136 2.02 -0.06 -22.45
CA THR A 136 1.71 -1.40 -21.93
C THR A 136 2.89 -1.99 -21.15
N LYS A 137 3.97 -1.24 -20.96
CA LYS A 137 5.16 -1.72 -20.25
C LYS A 137 4.88 -1.80 -18.74
N ASN A 138 4.99 -3.00 -18.18
CA ASN A 138 4.79 -3.25 -16.74
C ASN A 138 3.38 -2.90 -16.24
N ILE A 139 2.37 -2.95 -17.11
CA ILE A 139 0.97 -2.68 -16.77
C ILE A 139 0.02 -3.54 -17.59
N GLN A 140 -1.08 -4.02 -17.00
CA GLN A 140 -2.04 -4.91 -17.67
C GLN A 140 -2.85 -4.20 -18.77
N PHE A 141 -3.32 -2.99 -18.49
CA PHE A 141 -3.97 -2.11 -19.46
C PHE A 141 -3.31 -0.73 -19.41
N PRO A 142 -3.34 0.08 -20.48
CA PRO A 142 -2.81 1.45 -20.44
C PRO A 142 -3.34 2.23 -19.23
N TYR A 143 -2.47 2.99 -18.55
CA TYR A 143 -2.81 3.60 -17.26
C TYR A 143 -4.06 4.49 -17.36
N HIS A 144 -4.23 5.25 -18.45
CA HIS A 144 -5.41 6.11 -18.64
C HIS A 144 -6.74 5.34 -18.78
N SER A 145 -6.68 4.03 -19.10
CA SER A 145 -7.88 3.22 -19.32
C SER A 145 -8.55 2.77 -18.03
N TYR A 146 -7.90 2.98 -16.88
CA TYR A 146 -8.48 2.75 -15.57
C TYR A 146 -9.20 4.01 -15.09
N LEU A 147 -10.43 3.85 -14.62
CA LEU A 147 -11.20 4.94 -14.04
C LEU A 147 -10.74 5.31 -12.62
N GLY A 148 -10.07 4.38 -11.93
CA GLY A 148 -9.57 4.58 -10.57
C GLY A 148 -8.48 3.59 -10.20
N HIS A 149 -7.56 4.06 -9.35
CA HIS A 149 -6.39 3.31 -8.90
C HIS A 149 -6.42 3.16 -7.38
N PHE A 150 -6.91 2.02 -6.90
CA PHE A 150 -7.16 1.74 -5.50
C PHE A 150 -6.02 0.93 -4.87
N CYS A 151 -5.64 1.34 -3.67
CA CYS A 151 -4.81 0.56 -2.76
C CYS A 151 -5.74 -0.21 -1.82
N LEU A 152 -5.73 -1.54 -1.91
CA LEU A 152 -6.28 -2.41 -0.87
C LEU A 152 -5.16 -2.61 0.16
N GLY A 153 -5.20 -1.79 1.20
CA GLY A 153 -4.15 -1.72 2.21
C GLY A 153 -4.42 -2.64 3.40
N ILE A 154 -3.37 -3.33 3.85
CA ILE A 154 -3.39 -4.22 5.01
C ILE A 154 -2.28 -3.80 5.97
N ILE A 155 -2.66 -3.40 7.17
CA ILE A 155 -1.74 -3.04 8.25
C ILE A 155 -1.82 -4.13 9.31
N TYR A 156 -0.67 -4.70 9.68
CA TYR A 156 -0.59 -5.75 10.70
C TYR A 156 0.48 -5.46 11.75
N SER A 157 0.37 -6.12 12.89
CA SER A 157 1.41 -6.17 13.92
C SER A 157 2.24 -7.44 13.71
N ARG A 158 3.57 -7.35 13.80
CA ARG A 158 4.43 -8.54 13.79
C ARG A 158 4.47 -9.15 15.18
N ALA A 159 4.42 -10.48 15.27
CA ALA A 159 4.68 -11.18 16.52
C ALA A 159 6.17 -11.05 16.92
N ASN A 160 6.48 -11.26 18.21
CA ASN A 160 7.86 -11.24 18.66
C ASN A 160 8.61 -12.43 18.07
N LYS A 161 9.86 -12.23 17.66
CA LYS A 161 10.66 -13.30 17.06
C LYS A 161 10.89 -14.47 18.01
N GLN A 162 10.91 -14.22 19.31
CA GLN A 162 11.09 -15.23 20.35
C GLN A 162 9.89 -16.18 20.45
N ASP A 163 8.71 -15.74 20.02
CA ASP A 163 7.47 -16.51 20.11
C ASP A 163 7.26 -17.42 18.88
N ILE A 164 8.17 -17.37 17.90
CA ILE A 164 8.08 -18.09 16.63
C ILE A 164 9.25 -19.10 16.56
N ASP A 165 8.97 -20.36 16.81
CA ASP A 165 9.94 -21.44 16.60
C ASP A 165 9.86 -21.97 15.16
N GLN A 166 10.97 -21.83 14.42
CA GLN A 166 11.11 -22.30 13.04
C GLN A 166 12.11 -23.45 12.92
N SER A 167 12.61 -23.96 14.05
CA SER A 167 13.71 -24.94 14.06
C SER A 167 13.27 -26.34 13.66
N SER A 168 11.98 -26.66 13.82
CA SER A 168 11.41 -27.96 13.48
C SER A 168 9.98 -27.82 12.96
N PRO A 169 9.51 -28.74 12.10
CA PRO A 169 8.10 -28.81 11.74
C PRO A 169 7.23 -29.18 12.94
N TYR A 170 5.98 -28.74 12.90
CA TYR A 170 4.92 -29.14 13.82
C TYR A 170 4.10 -30.28 13.22
N HIS A 171 3.52 -31.13 14.05
CA HIS A 171 2.52 -32.08 13.58
C HIS A 171 1.15 -31.38 13.44
N LEU A 172 0.28 -31.90 12.57
CA LEU A 172 -1.00 -31.27 12.24
C LEU A 172 -1.94 -31.08 13.45
N ASP A 173 -1.90 -32.00 14.42
CA ASP A 173 -2.68 -31.88 15.66
C ASP A 173 -2.23 -30.72 16.56
N GLN A 174 -1.06 -30.14 16.32
CA GLN A 174 -0.53 -28.97 17.02
C GLN A 174 -0.90 -27.65 16.34
N LEU A 175 -1.64 -27.66 15.22
CA LEU A 175 -1.91 -26.48 14.40
C LEU A 175 -2.42 -25.26 15.19
N GLU A 176 -3.35 -25.49 16.12
CA GLU A 176 -3.95 -24.43 16.93
C GLU A 176 -2.97 -23.82 17.96
N SER A 177 -1.92 -24.57 18.33
CA SER A 177 -0.88 -24.11 19.25
C SER A 177 0.21 -23.28 18.58
N ILE A 178 0.28 -23.28 17.25
CA ILE A 178 1.30 -22.52 16.51
C ILE A 178 1.01 -21.02 16.63
N THR A 179 1.98 -20.26 17.13
CA THR A 179 1.91 -18.80 17.18
C THR A 179 1.94 -18.22 15.76
N SER A 180 0.99 -17.35 15.44
CA SER A 180 0.99 -16.66 14.14
C SER A 180 2.06 -15.57 14.07
N VAL A 181 2.73 -15.47 12.92
CA VAL A 181 3.81 -14.48 12.71
C VAL A 181 3.33 -13.03 12.67
N VAL A 182 2.04 -12.83 12.42
CA VAL A 182 1.38 -11.53 12.35
C VAL A 182 -0.02 -11.61 12.95
N ARG A 183 -0.51 -10.47 13.41
CA ARG A 183 -1.78 -10.31 14.12
C ARG A 183 -2.35 -8.90 13.98
N ASP A 184 -3.55 -8.71 14.49
CA ASP A 184 -4.23 -7.42 14.64
C ASP A 184 -4.39 -6.68 13.29
N PHE A 185 -4.95 -7.35 12.29
CA PHE A 185 -5.07 -6.78 10.96
C PHE A 185 -6.02 -5.58 10.92
N GLN A 186 -5.69 -4.62 10.06
CA GLN A 186 -6.53 -3.48 9.75
C GLN A 186 -6.52 -3.25 8.24
N PHE A 187 -7.70 -3.38 7.65
CA PHE A 187 -7.92 -3.24 6.22
C PHE A 187 -8.45 -1.84 5.89
N PHE A 188 -8.08 -1.34 4.71
CA PHE A 188 -8.66 -0.13 4.14
C PHE A 188 -8.60 -0.15 2.61
N VAL A 189 -9.43 0.67 1.98
CA VAL A 189 -9.44 0.86 0.52
C VAL A 189 -9.51 2.34 0.21
N ILE A 190 -8.48 2.86 -0.45
CA ILE A 190 -8.36 4.28 -0.79
C ILE A 190 -7.61 4.42 -2.12
N GLU A 191 -7.97 5.42 -2.92
CA GLU A 191 -7.20 5.76 -4.12
C GLU A 191 -5.74 6.12 -3.78
N LYS A 192 -4.78 5.61 -4.55
CA LYS A 192 -3.34 5.74 -4.26
C LYS A 192 -2.91 7.19 -4.01
N TRP A 193 -3.46 8.15 -4.76
CA TRP A 193 -3.10 9.56 -4.67
C TRP A 193 -3.50 10.18 -3.32
N ARG A 194 -4.59 9.73 -2.70
CA ARG A 194 -5.10 10.26 -1.42
C ARG A 194 -4.26 9.85 -0.21
N ILE A 195 -3.36 8.87 -0.35
CA ILE A 195 -2.45 8.42 0.71
C ILE A 195 -0.97 8.60 0.35
N ALA A 196 -0.69 9.16 -0.82
CA ALA A 196 0.68 9.38 -1.28
C ALA A 196 1.39 10.47 -0.46
N SER A 197 2.70 10.27 -0.29
CA SER A 197 3.65 11.27 0.20
C SER A 197 4.42 11.91 -0.96
N ASP A 198 5.28 12.86 -0.64
CA ASP A 198 6.22 13.50 -1.57
C ASP A 198 7.60 12.83 -1.60
N LYS A 199 7.69 11.56 -1.17
CA LYS A 199 8.95 10.81 -1.08
C LYS A 199 8.83 9.43 -1.69
N SER A 200 9.93 8.94 -2.26
CA SER A 200 10.00 7.59 -2.80
C SER A 200 9.81 6.55 -1.70
N GLY A 201 9.03 5.51 -1.98
CA GLY A 201 8.74 4.41 -1.04
C GLY A 201 9.88 3.40 -0.92
N SER A 202 10.88 3.46 -1.80
CA SER A 202 12.10 2.66 -1.72
C SER A 202 13.30 3.44 -2.26
N GLY A 203 14.50 3.15 -1.78
CA GLY A 203 15.73 3.80 -2.26
C GLY A 203 16.23 3.25 -3.60
N ASN A 204 15.82 2.03 -3.96
CA ASN A 204 16.46 1.25 -5.03
C ASN A 204 15.61 1.22 -6.29
N THR A 205 14.29 1.39 -6.14
CA THR A 205 13.31 1.33 -7.23
C THR A 205 12.45 2.59 -7.22
N ALA A 206 12.09 3.07 -8.41
CA ALA A 206 11.29 4.28 -8.61
C ALA A 206 9.82 4.05 -8.22
N ASN A 207 9.56 3.92 -6.93
CA ASN A 207 8.25 3.67 -6.33
C ASN A 207 7.77 4.88 -5.54
N ILE A 208 6.49 5.19 -5.69
CA ILE A 208 5.77 6.22 -4.92
C ILE A 208 5.65 5.74 -3.47
N GLY A 209 5.99 6.57 -2.48
CA GLY A 209 5.83 6.24 -1.06
C GLY A 209 4.55 6.82 -0.48
N SER A 210 3.89 6.10 0.41
CA SER A 210 2.74 6.63 1.18
C SER A 210 3.17 7.50 2.37
N ILE A 211 2.20 8.21 2.95
CA ILE A 211 2.32 8.71 4.34
C ILE A 211 2.38 7.53 5.33
N GLN A 212 2.69 7.79 6.61
CA GLN A 212 2.95 6.73 7.60
C GLN A 212 1.99 6.71 8.80
N ASN A 213 1.30 7.81 9.09
CA ASN A 213 0.34 7.85 10.19
C ASN A 213 -0.91 7.06 9.81
N ILE A 214 -1.27 6.05 10.61
CA ILE A 214 -2.32 5.09 10.28
C ILE A 214 -3.69 5.77 10.22
N ALA A 215 -4.00 6.68 11.14
CA ALA A 215 -5.28 7.39 11.16
C ALA A 215 -5.43 8.31 9.94
N ASP A 216 -4.35 8.98 9.51
CA ASP A 216 -4.34 9.80 8.30
C ASP A 216 -4.46 8.94 7.03
N ILE A 217 -3.82 7.75 7.01
CA ILE A 217 -3.98 6.80 5.91
C ILE A 217 -5.44 6.41 5.78
N ILE A 218 -6.07 5.91 6.84
CA ILE A 218 -7.46 5.42 6.81
C ILE A 218 -8.46 6.53 6.42
N ALA A 219 -8.17 7.78 6.80
CA ALA A 219 -8.99 8.91 6.43
C ALA A 219 -8.69 9.49 5.04
N GLY A 220 -7.68 8.97 4.34
CA GLY A 220 -7.25 9.49 3.04
C GLY A 220 -6.70 10.92 3.10
N ARG A 221 -6.01 11.28 4.19
CA ARG A 221 -5.40 12.59 4.44
C ARG A 221 -3.92 12.64 4.03
N GLY A 222 -3.62 12.15 2.84
CA GLY A 222 -2.29 12.24 2.21
C GLY A 222 -1.96 13.66 1.77
N MET A 223 -0.70 13.87 1.40
CA MET A 223 -0.17 15.20 1.10
C MET A 223 -0.88 15.89 -0.07
N PHE A 224 -1.44 15.09 -0.99
CA PHE A 224 -2.18 15.54 -2.17
C PHE A 224 -3.70 15.58 -1.97
N SER A 225 -4.22 15.16 -0.81
CA SER A 225 -5.66 14.91 -0.62
C SER A 225 -6.54 16.17 -0.82
N LEU A 226 -6.03 17.36 -0.50
CA LEU A 226 -6.71 18.64 -0.76
C LEU A 226 -6.29 19.29 -2.10
N LEU A 227 -5.14 18.89 -2.66
CA LEU A 227 -4.67 19.36 -3.97
C LEU A 227 -5.44 18.69 -5.11
N GLY A 228 -5.69 17.37 -5.00
CA GLY A 228 -6.31 16.56 -6.02
C GLY A 228 -5.35 15.66 -6.80
N GLU A 229 -5.93 14.74 -7.57
CA GLU A 229 -5.22 13.71 -8.35
C GLU A 229 -4.31 14.31 -9.44
N THR A 230 -4.70 15.41 -10.06
CA THR A 230 -3.92 16.08 -11.12
C THR A 230 -2.56 16.57 -10.63
N TRP A 231 -2.51 17.14 -9.41
CA TRP A 231 -1.26 17.55 -8.77
C TRP A 231 -0.39 16.36 -8.37
N PHE A 232 -1.01 15.28 -7.92
CA PHE A 232 -0.31 14.02 -7.65
C PHE A 232 0.37 13.48 -8.90
N ASP A 233 -0.36 13.46 -10.02
CA ASP A 233 0.15 12.98 -11.30
C ASP A 233 1.30 13.84 -11.83
N ASP A 234 1.12 15.15 -11.92
CA ASP A 234 2.17 16.07 -12.42
C ASP A 234 3.43 16.00 -11.55
N TYR A 235 3.27 15.98 -10.23
CA TYR A 235 4.39 15.86 -9.30
C TYR A 235 5.20 14.58 -9.55
N TRP A 236 4.53 13.42 -9.60
CA TRP A 236 5.22 12.14 -9.72
C TRP A 236 5.77 11.86 -11.13
N MET A 237 5.13 12.39 -12.17
CA MET A 237 5.68 12.38 -13.53
C MET A 237 6.97 13.19 -13.64
N ASN A 238 7.07 14.29 -12.88
CA ASN A 238 8.20 15.24 -12.91
C ASN A 238 9.15 15.12 -11.72
N TYR A 239 8.97 14.10 -10.87
CA TYR A 239 9.75 13.93 -9.64
C TYR A 239 11.24 13.89 -9.93
N ARG A 240 11.97 14.89 -9.41
CA ARG A 240 13.42 15.10 -9.59
C ARG A 240 13.87 15.28 -11.05
N LYS A 241 12.99 15.70 -11.95
CA LYS A 241 13.31 16.00 -13.36
C LYS A 241 13.41 17.49 -13.66
N ILE A 242 12.77 18.33 -12.84
CA ILE A 242 12.77 19.79 -13.02
C ILE A 242 13.97 20.39 -12.31
N THR A 243 14.70 21.23 -13.04
CA THR A 243 15.87 21.95 -12.56
C THR A 243 15.61 23.44 -12.62
N THR A 244 15.83 24.14 -11.51
CA THR A 244 15.67 25.60 -11.38
C THR A 244 16.96 26.25 -10.90
N ILE A 245 17.00 27.59 -10.93
CA ILE A 245 18.06 28.37 -10.31
C ILE A 245 17.58 28.82 -8.93
N ASP A 246 18.37 28.50 -7.90
CA ASP A 246 18.13 28.97 -6.55
C ASP A 246 18.40 30.48 -6.47
N ALA A 247 17.37 31.27 -6.17
CA ALA A 247 17.45 32.73 -6.18
C ALA A 247 18.44 33.31 -5.14
N LYS A 248 18.78 32.55 -4.09
CA LYS A 248 19.69 33.00 -3.03
C LYS A 248 21.15 32.73 -3.37
N THR A 249 21.41 31.58 -4.01
CA THR A 249 22.78 31.10 -4.26
C THR A 249 23.20 31.21 -5.72
N GLY A 250 22.27 31.45 -6.64
CA GLY A 250 22.49 31.42 -8.08
C GLY A 250 22.81 30.01 -8.63
N LYS A 251 22.78 28.98 -7.78
CA LYS A 251 23.14 27.61 -8.15
C LYS A 251 21.93 26.85 -8.66
N THR A 252 22.22 25.84 -9.47
CA THR A 252 21.25 24.87 -9.94
C THR A 252 20.68 24.05 -8.80
N LYS A 253 19.34 23.93 -8.72
CA LYS A 253 18.59 23.13 -7.74
C LYS A 253 17.60 22.21 -8.47
N VAL A 254 17.57 20.93 -8.10
CA VAL A 254 16.56 19.98 -8.59
C VAL A 254 15.37 20.01 -7.63
N ILE A 255 14.15 20.13 -8.18
CA ILE A 255 12.92 20.06 -7.39
C ILE A 255 12.69 18.61 -6.93
N GLY A 256 12.74 18.39 -5.61
CA GLY A 256 12.65 17.06 -4.98
C GLY A 256 11.65 16.95 -3.83
N ASN A 257 10.80 17.95 -3.62
CA ASN A 257 9.75 17.95 -2.61
C ASN A 257 8.51 18.66 -3.15
N LEU A 258 7.35 18.34 -2.57
CA LEU A 258 6.06 18.83 -3.06
C LEU A 258 5.95 20.35 -2.95
N ARG A 259 6.43 20.95 -1.87
CA ARG A 259 6.33 22.40 -1.65
C ARG A 259 7.01 23.19 -2.77
N ASP A 260 8.28 22.89 -3.06
CA ASP A 260 9.04 23.53 -4.13
C ASP A 260 8.36 23.32 -5.50
N PHE A 261 7.72 22.16 -5.71
CA PHE A 261 7.03 21.85 -6.95
C PHE A 261 5.75 22.67 -7.14
N ILE A 262 4.91 22.75 -6.10
CA ILE A 262 3.68 23.56 -6.13
C ILE A 262 4.05 25.03 -6.33
N GLU A 263 5.07 25.54 -5.63
CA GLU A 263 5.56 26.92 -5.81
C GLU A 263 6.04 27.16 -7.25
N TYR A 264 6.83 26.24 -7.81
CA TYR A 264 7.29 26.32 -9.21
C TYR A 264 6.15 26.33 -10.23
N ARG A 265 5.07 25.59 -9.95
CA ARG A 265 3.87 25.55 -10.80
C ARG A 265 2.85 26.66 -10.48
N ASN A 266 3.18 27.62 -9.62
CA ASN A 266 2.29 28.69 -9.15
C ASN A 266 0.96 28.17 -8.52
N GLY A 267 1.03 27.04 -7.82
CA GLY A 267 -0.13 26.46 -7.12
C GLY A 267 -0.30 26.96 -5.68
N ASP A 268 -1.43 26.60 -5.07
CA ASP A 268 -1.75 26.98 -3.70
C ASP A 268 -1.07 26.07 -2.66
N LEU A 269 -0.09 26.63 -1.94
CA LEU A 269 0.65 25.93 -0.90
C LEU A 269 -0.21 25.57 0.33
N SER A 270 -1.34 26.24 0.55
CA SER A 270 -2.23 25.97 1.68
C SER A 270 -2.96 24.63 1.57
N LEU A 271 -3.05 24.08 0.35
CA LEU A 271 -3.65 22.79 0.06
C LEU A 271 -2.70 21.61 0.31
N ILE A 272 -1.43 21.85 0.66
CA ILE A 272 -0.50 20.78 1.02
C ILE A 272 -0.82 20.30 2.44
N VAL A 273 -1.29 19.06 2.57
CA VAL A 273 -1.51 18.44 3.88
C VAL A 273 -0.17 18.05 4.49
N THR A 274 0.10 18.53 5.70
CA THR A 274 1.33 18.21 6.42
C THR A 274 1.27 16.80 6.97
N LYS A 275 2.34 16.03 6.74
CA LYS A 275 2.43 14.68 7.30
C LYS A 275 2.66 14.76 8.81
N SER A 276 1.87 14.02 9.57
CA SER A 276 2.16 13.71 10.97
C SER A 276 3.54 13.04 11.05
N GLY A 277 4.50 13.71 11.70
CA GLY A 277 5.87 13.23 11.81
C GLY A 277 6.01 12.12 12.84
N ARG A 278 7.04 11.27 12.68
CA ARG A 278 7.52 10.45 13.80
C ARG A 278 8.05 11.41 14.87
N LEU A 279 7.47 11.40 16.07
CA LEU A 279 8.09 12.08 17.21
C LEU A 279 9.55 11.59 17.28
N LYS A 280 10.51 12.51 17.25
CA LYS A 280 11.91 12.15 17.48
C LYS A 280 11.96 11.57 18.90
N THR A 281 12.12 10.26 19.03
CA THR A 281 12.51 9.66 20.30
C THR A 281 13.77 10.40 20.74
N LYS A 282 13.77 10.96 21.96
CA LYS A 282 14.96 11.57 22.55
C LYS A 282 16.10 10.58 22.36
N LYS A 283 17.12 10.96 21.60
CA LYS A 283 18.42 10.28 21.60
C LYS A 283 18.73 9.95 23.05
N SER A 284 18.99 8.68 23.33
CA SER A 284 19.61 8.19 24.55
C SER A 284 20.58 9.26 25.08
N LEU A 285 20.20 9.92 26.18
CA LEU A 285 21.16 10.58 27.03
C LEU A 285 22.16 9.48 27.37
N LYS A 286 23.36 9.55 26.78
CA LYS A 286 24.49 8.80 27.30
C LYS A 286 24.64 9.29 28.73
N GLU A 287 24.30 8.45 29.70
CA GLU A 287 24.76 8.65 31.06
C GLU A 287 26.29 8.77 31.02
N PRO A 288 26.87 9.80 31.63
CA PRO A 288 28.32 9.85 31.76
C PRO A 288 28.74 8.68 32.64
N LEU A 289 29.65 7.85 32.11
CA LEU A 289 30.46 6.95 32.92
C LEU A 289 31.10 7.81 34.02
N ASN A 290 30.67 7.59 35.27
CA ASN A 290 31.34 8.18 36.42
C ASN A 290 32.72 7.52 36.59
N PRO A 291 33.71 8.29 37.07
CA PRO A 291 35.12 7.90 37.12
C PRO A 291 35.41 6.77 38.11
#